data_AF-E3KHT0-F1
#
_entry.id   AF-E3KHT0-F1
#
_cell.length_a   1.000
_cell.length_b   1.000
_cell.length_c   1.000
_cell.angle_alpha   90.00
_cell.angle_beta   90.00
_cell.angle_gamma   90.00
#
_symmetry.space_group_name_H-M   'P 1'
#
loop_
_entity.id
_entity.type
_entity.pdbx_description
1 polymer ?
#
loop_
_entity_poly.entity_id
_entity_poly.type
_entity_poly.pdbx_seq_one_letter_code
_entity_poly.pdbx_strand_id
1 'polypeptide(L)'
;MLGNFYKREGHYRIKIKTVHHNHTASGDPYIHPIHRQLTDSQKARVTELTHAGVAPLKIKSALVQDTNDPLHATLNTIYNHRGKMFNEELDGRTPFEALVHQICKHQFYFMMDSVEGCQPQ
;
A
#
# COMPACT_ATOMS: atom_id res chain seq x y z
N MET A 1 4.84 -22.04 -10.73
CA MET A 1 5.86 -22.18 -11.80
C MET A 1 7.17 -22.52 -11.12
N LEU A 2 7.80 -23.67 -11.42
CA LEU A 2 9.13 -24.01 -10.89
C LEU A 2 10.07 -24.09 -12.09
N GLY A 3 10.97 -23.11 -12.19
CA GLY A 3 12.02 -23.07 -13.20
C GLY A 3 13.33 -23.54 -12.59
N ASN A 4 13.96 -24.54 -13.19
CA ASN A 4 15.30 -24.97 -12.79
C ASN A 4 16.28 -24.55 -13.88
N PHE A 5 17.32 -23.82 -13.50
CA PHE A 5 18.41 -23.42 -14.40
C PHE A 5 19.50 -24.50 -14.38
N TYR A 6 19.80 -25.08 -15.55
CA TYR A 6 20.83 -26.10 -15.68
C TYR A 6 22.10 -25.48 -16.28
N LYS A 7 23.04 -25.12 -15.40
CA LYS A 7 24.28 -24.38 -15.73
C LYS A 7 25.18 -25.06 -16.78
N ARG A 8 25.04 -26.38 -16.99
CA ARG A 8 25.86 -27.13 -17.96
C ARG A 8 25.44 -26.96 -19.42
N GLU A 9 24.17 -26.64 -19.69
CA GLU A 9 23.64 -26.61 -21.05
C GLU A 9 23.24 -25.21 -21.52
N GLY A 10 23.49 -24.18 -20.70
CA GLY A 10 23.29 -22.77 -21.04
C GLY A 10 21.83 -22.36 -21.28
N HIS A 11 20.85 -23.21 -21.00
CA HIS A 11 19.45 -22.95 -21.27
C HIS A 11 18.55 -23.10 -20.03
N TYR A 12 17.46 -22.34 -20.02
CA TYR A 12 16.41 -22.44 -19.01
C TYR A 12 15.39 -23.49 -19.44
N ARG A 13 15.16 -24.50 -18.60
CA ARG A 13 14.09 -25.47 -18.83
C ARG A 13 12.94 -25.21 -17.87
N ILE A 14 11.85 -24.67 -18.40
CA ILE A 14 10.61 -24.43 -17.65
C ILE A 14 9.72 -25.67 -17.81
N LYS A 15 9.44 -26.37 -16.70
CA LYS A 15 8.42 -27.40 -16.68
C LYS A 15 7.09 -26.75 -16.32
N ILE A 16 6.21 -26.58 -17.32
CA ILE A 16 4.84 -26.14 -17.09
C ILE A 16 4.06 -27.37 -16.64
N LYS A 17 3.69 -27.40 -15.35
CA LYS A 17 2.80 -28.43 -14.81
C LYS A 17 1.38 -27.95 -15.06
N THR A 18 0.61 -28.67 -15.88
CA THR A 18 -0.82 -28.37 -16.07
C THR A 18 -1.53 -28.59 -14.73
N VAL A 19 -1.94 -27.50 -14.09
CA VAL A 19 -2.75 -27.54 -12.88
C VAL A 19 -4.19 -27.74 -13.30
N HIS A 20 -4.67 -28.99 -13.24
CA HIS A 20 -6.10 -29.25 -13.30
C HIS A 20 -6.74 -28.65 -12.04
N HIS A 21 -7.49 -27.57 -12.23
CA HIS A 21 -8.35 -27.04 -11.18
C HIS A 21 -9.47 -28.04 -10.93
N ASN A 22 -9.75 -28.36 -9.66
CA ASN A 22 -10.87 -29.22 -9.27
C ASN A 22 -12.20 -28.47 -9.24
N HIS A 23 -12.22 -27.22 -9.70
CA HIS A 23 -13.39 -26.36 -9.78
C HIS A 23 -13.32 -25.47 -11.02
N THR A 24 -14.48 -24.97 -11.45
CA THR A 24 -14.59 -23.96 -12.50
C THR A 24 -14.09 -22.61 -12.01
N ALA A 25 -13.74 -21.70 -12.92
CA ALA A 25 -13.39 -20.34 -12.55
C ALA A 25 -14.51 -19.70 -11.70
N SER A 26 -14.14 -18.93 -10.68
CA SER A 26 -15.12 -18.21 -9.87
C SER A 26 -15.76 -17.09 -10.69
N GLY A 27 -17.09 -17.03 -10.69
CA GLY A 27 -17.85 -15.91 -11.26
C GLY A 27 -18.04 -14.73 -10.29
N ASP A 28 -17.63 -14.88 -9.02
CA ASP A 28 -17.81 -13.83 -8.02
C ASP A 28 -16.77 -12.70 -8.22
N PRO A 29 -17.19 -11.46 -8.55
CA PRO A 29 -16.30 -10.32 -8.73
C PRO A 29 -15.49 -10.01 -7.46
N TYR A 30 -16.00 -10.33 -6.27
CA TYR A 30 -15.26 -10.12 -5.03
C TYR A 30 -14.01 -10.97 -4.93
N ILE A 31 -13.87 -12.08 -5.65
CA ILE A 31 -12.68 -12.95 -5.55
C ILE A 31 -11.51 -12.42 -6.39
N HIS A 32 -11.80 -11.61 -7.41
CA HIS A 32 -10.79 -11.14 -8.36
C HIS A 32 -10.18 -9.80 -7.91
N PRO A 33 -8.85 -9.71 -7.71
CA PRO A 33 -8.18 -8.49 -7.27
C PRO A 33 -8.46 -7.27 -8.16
N ILE A 34 -8.72 -7.49 -9.46
CA ILE A 34 -9.02 -6.42 -10.41
C ILE A 34 -10.25 -5.61 -10.01
N HIS A 35 -11.26 -6.24 -9.41
CA HIS A 35 -12.49 -5.59 -8.96
C HIS A 35 -12.36 -4.99 -7.55
N ARG A 36 -11.32 -5.31 -6.80
CA ARG A 36 -11.09 -4.80 -5.43
C ARG A 36 -10.37 -3.45 -5.38
N GLN A 37 -10.14 -2.82 -6.53
CA GLN A 37 -9.41 -1.56 -6.62
C GLN A 37 -10.31 -0.38 -6.25
N LEU A 38 -9.73 0.62 -5.58
CA LEU A 38 -10.40 1.90 -5.35
C LEU A 38 -10.43 2.69 -6.67
N THR A 39 -11.59 3.24 -7.01
CA THR A 39 -11.70 4.25 -8.06
C THR A 39 -10.98 5.54 -7.65
N ASP A 40 -10.70 6.43 -8.60
CA ASP A 40 -10.00 7.67 -8.27
C ASP A 40 -10.83 8.60 -7.37
N SER A 41 -12.16 8.60 -7.52
CA SER A 41 -13.06 9.30 -6.59
C SER A 41 -12.99 8.72 -5.17
N GLN A 42 -12.99 7.38 -5.05
CA GLN A 42 -12.86 6.71 -3.76
C GLN A 42 -11.48 6.98 -3.13
N LYS A 43 -10.40 6.99 -3.91
CA LYS A 43 -9.05 7.35 -3.43
C LYS A 43 -9.02 8.77 -2.87
N ALA A 44 -9.58 9.74 -3.59
CA ALA A 44 -9.66 11.13 -3.12
C ALA A 44 -10.42 11.23 -1.80
N ARG A 45 -11.55 10.51 -1.69
CA ARG A 45 -12.35 10.47 -0.45
C ARG A 45 -11.60 9.82 0.71
N VAL A 46 -10.85 8.73 0.46
CA VAL A 46 -9.99 8.11 1.49
C VAL A 46 -8.92 9.08 1.96
N THR A 47 -8.27 9.81 1.04
CA THR A 47 -7.25 10.81 1.38
C THR A 47 -7.83 11.93 2.22
N GLU A 48 -8.96 12.52 1.81
CA GLU A 48 -9.68 13.56 2.56
C GLU A 48 -9.98 13.12 4.01
N LEU A 49 -10.63 11.96 4.17
CA LEU A 49 -10.99 11.45 5.49
C LEU A 49 -9.76 11.02 6.32
N THR A 50 -8.68 10.60 5.67
CA THR A 50 -7.43 10.28 6.35
C THR A 50 -6.78 11.54 6.95
N HIS A 51 -6.73 12.64 6.21
CA HIS A 51 -6.23 13.92 6.73
C HIS A 51 -7.12 14.48 7.86
N ALA A 52 -8.43 14.22 7.81
CA ALA A 52 -9.35 14.53 8.90
C ALA A 52 -9.20 13.61 10.14
N GLY A 53 -8.25 12.66 10.13
CA GLY A 53 -7.98 11.76 11.25
C GLY A 53 -9.01 10.63 11.43
N VAL A 54 -9.82 10.35 10.41
CA VAL A 54 -10.86 9.32 10.49
C VAL A 54 -10.25 7.92 10.44
N ALA A 55 -10.72 7.04 11.33
CA ALA A 55 -10.26 5.66 11.37
C ALA A 55 -10.65 4.87 10.09
N PRO A 56 -9.79 3.97 9.56
CA PRO A 56 -10.04 3.24 8.31
C PRO A 56 -11.36 2.49 8.24
N LEU A 57 -11.83 1.95 9.36
CA LEU A 57 -13.12 1.26 9.42
C LEU A 57 -14.28 2.22 9.13
N LYS A 58 -14.24 3.44 9.70
CA LYS A 58 -15.23 4.48 9.44
C LYS A 58 -15.12 5.03 8.02
N ILE A 59 -13.91 5.14 7.47
CA ILE A 59 -13.69 5.48 6.06
C ILE A 59 -14.39 4.45 5.16
N LYS A 60 -14.22 3.15 5.43
CA LYS A 60 -14.90 2.10 4.67
C LYS A 60 -16.43 2.25 4.74
N SER A 61 -16.98 2.50 5.92
CA SER A 61 -18.42 2.73 6.10
C SER A 61 -18.91 3.95 5.32
N ALA A 62 -18.15 5.04 5.31
CA ALA A 62 -18.47 6.23 4.52
C ALA A 62 -18.46 5.92 3.02
N LEU A 63 -17.44 5.22 2.52
CA LEU A 63 -17.37 4.82 1.10
C LEU A 63 -18.56 3.95 0.66
N VAL A 64 -19.05 3.06 1.54
CA VAL A 64 -20.24 2.25 1.28
C VAL A 64 -21.50 3.11 1.21
N GLN A 65 -21.55 4.22 1.96
CA GLN A 65 -22.69 5.15 1.98
C GLN A 65 -22.65 6.15 0.81
N ASP A 66 -21.45 6.53 0.36
CA ASP A 66 -21.23 7.56 -0.66
C ASP A 66 -21.59 7.06 -2.08
N THR A 67 -21.71 5.74 -2.31
CA THR A 67 -21.96 5.16 -3.64
C THR A 67 -23.17 4.24 -3.69
N ASN A 68 -23.95 4.31 -4.77
CA ASN A 68 -25.00 3.33 -5.07
C ASN A 68 -24.43 1.98 -5.54
N ASP A 69 -23.17 1.97 -6.01
CA ASP A 69 -22.50 0.75 -6.44
C ASP A 69 -21.87 -0.03 -5.27
N PRO A 70 -21.82 -1.37 -5.34
CA PRO A 70 -21.18 -2.19 -4.32
C PRO A 70 -19.69 -1.86 -4.18
N LEU A 71 -19.28 -1.45 -2.98
CA LEU A 71 -17.86 -1.31 -2.66
C LEU A 71 -17.21 -2.70 -2.54
N HIS A 72 -16.41 -3.07 -3.53
CA HIS A 72 -15.63 -4.31 -3.52
C HIS A 72 -14.27 -4.17 -2.78
N ALA A 73 -13.85 -2.94 -2.49
CA ALA A 73 -12.60 -2.68 -1.78
C ALA A 73 -12.65 -3.20 -0.33
N THR A 74 -11.55 -3.85 0.08
CA THR A 74 -11.40 -4.36 1.44
C THR A 74 -10.76 -3.33 2.36
N LEU A 75 -10.80 -3.58 3.66
CA LEU A 75 -10.13 -2.70 4.63
C LEU A 75 -8.61 -2.61 4.35
N ASN A 76 -7.98 -3.71 3.92
CA ASN A 76 -6.57 -3.72 3.52
C ASN A 76 -6.31 -2.81 2.32
N THR A 77 -7.28 -2.65 1.42
CA THR A 77 -7.14 -1.74 0.27
C THR A 77 -7.03 -0.29 0.75
N ILE A 78 -7.80 0.08 1.77
CA ILE A 78 -7.73 1.40 2.42
C ILE A 78 -6.40 1.57 3.16
N TYR A 79 -5.95 0.57 3.93
CA TYR A 79 -4.64 0.63 4.59
C TYR A 79 -3.49 0.79 3.59
N ASN A 80 -3.50 0.04 2.49
CA ASN A 80 -2.48 0.14 1.45
C ASN A 80 -2.47 1.52 0.79
N HIS A 81 -3.65 2.09 0.49
CA HIS A 81 -3.74 3.43 -0.06
C HIS A 81 -3.19 4.48 0.90
N ARG A 82 -3.55 4.40 2.20
CA ARG A 82 -2.99 5.30 3.23
C ARG A 82 -1.48 5.15 3.37
N GLY A 83 -0.98 3.91 3.37
CA GLY A 83 0.46 3.65 3.44
C GLY A 83 1.21 4.26 2.24
N LYS A 84 0.65 4.12 1.03
CA LYS A 84 1.20 4.73 -0.18
C LYS A 84 1.18 6.26 -0.09
N MET A 85 0.06 6.85 0.33
CA MET A 85 -0.09 8.29 0.54
C MET A 85 0.96 8.83 1.50
N PHE A 86 1.14 8.21 2.68
CA PHE A 86 2.18 8.64 3.62
C PHE A 86 3.60 8.41 3.09
N ASN A 87 3.84 7.33 2.35
CA ASN A 87 5.14 7.11 1.73
C ASN A 87 5.49 8.20 0.72
N GLU A 88 4.51 8.66 -0.07
CA GLU A 88 4.66 9.76 -1.02
C GLU A 88 4.84 11.12 -0.30
N GLU A 89 4.04 11.40 0.74
CA GLU A 89 4.14 12.64 1.53
C GLU A 89 5.45 12.77 2.30
N LEU A 90 5.97 11.66 2.81
CA LEU A 90 7.20 11.62 3.61
C LEU A 90 8.44 11.38 2.75
N ASP A 91 8.32 11.36 1.42
CA ASP A 91 9.42 11.11 0.49
C ASP A 91 10.19 9.82 0.84
N GLY A 92 9.44 8.75 1.13
CA GLY A 92 9.96 7.44 1.51
C GLY A 92 10.45 7.33 2.96
N ARG A 93 10.48 8.41 3.74
CA ARG A 93 10.94 8.41 5.14
C ARG A 93 9.91 7.81 6.08
N THR A 94 10.37 7.25 7.18
CA THR A 94 9.50 6.94 8.31
C THR A 94 8.97 8.23 8.95
N PRO A 95 7.83 8.19 9.67
CA PRO A 95 7.30 9.38 10.36
C PRO A 95 8.31 10.04 11.30
N PHE A 96 9.17 9.25 11.94
CA PHE A 96 10.21 9.76 12.82
C PHE A 96 11.35 10.43 12.04
N GLU A 97 11.87 9.81 10.98
CA GLU A 97 12.88 10.43 10.12
C GLU A 97 12.38 11.72 9.48
N ALA A 98 11.10 11.76 9.07
CA ALA A 98 10.48 12.96 8.54
C ALA A 98 10.36 14.06 9.61
N LEU A 99 9.97 13.70 10.84
CA LEU A 99 9.93 14.62 11.97
C LEU A 99 11.31 15.23 12.24
N VAL A 100 12.35 14.39 12.36
CA VAL A 100 13.72 14.82 12.57
C VAL A 100 14.19 15.74 11.44
N HIS A 101 13.92 15.36 10.19
CA HIS A 101 14.24 16.19 9.04
C HIS A 101 13.59 17.58 9.11
N GLN A 102 12.31 17.68 9.48
CA GLN A 102 11.63 18.96 9.65
C GLN A 102 12.22 19.78 10.81
N ILE A 103 12.49 19.14 11.95
CA ILE A 103 13.12 19.80 13.10
C ILE A 103 14.47 20.40 12.71
N CYS A 104 15.32 19.62 12.04
CA CYS A 104 16.61 20.11 11.54
C CYS A 104 16.46 21.22 10.49
N LYS A 105 15.54 21.06 9.54
CA LYS A 105 15.26 22.06 8.50
C LYS A 105 14.87 23.40 9.11
N HIS A 106 14.09 23.38 10.20
CA HIS A 106 13.66 24.57 10.92
C HIS A 106 14.61 25.03 12.04
N GLN A 107 15.81 24.43 12.13
CA GLN A 107 16.87 24.81 13.08
C GLN A 107 16.45 24.72 14.56
N PHE A 108 15.53 23.82 14.87
CA PHE A 108 15.18 23.52 16.25
C PHE A 108 16.23 22.59 16.88
N TYR A 109 16.53 22.81 18.16
CA TYR A 109 17.45 21.97 18.93
C TYR A 109 16.72 20.77 19.53
N PHE A 110 17.32 19.60 19.45
CA PHE A 110 16.84 18.38 20.09
C PHE A 110 18.02 17.53 20.55
N MET A 111 17.83 16.76 21.63
CA MET A 111 18.80 15.79 22.11
C MET A 111 18.32 14.40 21.70
N MET A 112 19.21 13.60 21.10
CA MET A 112 18.99 12.17 20.88
C MET A 112 20.01 11.39 21.70
N ASP A 113 19.53 10.38 22.44
CA ASP A 113 20.36 9.57 23.34
C ASP A 113 21.30 8.60 22.60
N SER A 114 21.27 8.56 21.26
CA SER A 114 22.20 7.74 20.46
C SER A 114 22.55 8.38 19.10
N VAL A 115 23.80 8.85 19.02
CA VAL A 115 24.66 9.18 17.86
C VAL A 115 24.11 10.18 16.83
N GLU A 116 24.66 11.39 16.93
CA GLU A 116 24.77 12.46 15.93
C GLU A 116 23.47 13.19 15.53
N GLY A 117 23.22 14.31 16.23
CA GLY A 117 22.30 15.35 15.79
C GLY A 117 22.74 15.96 14.45
N CYS A 118 21.78 16.54 13.73
CA CYS A 118 21.95 17.06 12.38
C CYS A 118 23.23 17.89 12.20
N GLN A 119 24.16 17.37 11.40
CA GLN A 119 25.21 18.20 10.82
C GLN A 119 24.59 19.07 9.72
N PRO A 120 24.66 20.41 9.83
CA PRO A 120 24.28 21.30 8.74
C PRO A 120 25.23 21.09 7.56
N GLN A 121 24.69 21.10 6.34
CA GLN A 121 25.48 21.20 5.10
C GLN A 121 26.04 22.61 4.95
#